data_AF-A0A3C1EPN4-F1
#
_entry.id   AF-A0A3C1EPN4-F1
#
_cell.length_a   1.000
_cell.length_b   1.000
_cell.length_c   1.000
_cell.angle_alpha   90.00
_cell.angle_beta   90.00
_cell.angle_gamma   90.00
#
_symmetry.space_group_name_H-M   'P 1'
#
loop_
_entity.id
_entity.type
_entity.pdbx_description
1 polymer ?
#
loop_
_entity_poly.entity_id
_entity_poly.type
_entity_poly.pdbx_seq_one_letter_code
_entity_poly.pdbx_strand_id
1 'polypeptide(L)'
;MASVESYDFEKLAREITLARISEVAASADVAAEIADKVIASGVLSTRQRQEPRVTIAAVCRGVAGGLLLSERELVIPSIGLLKSMAQLAQEINLDPADVMTWAMEGIASVAVMGPPNLEFAVREAIDENFMGAGAIFGDLCRKAREKGAS
;
A
#
# COMPACT_ATOMS: atom_id res chain seq x y z
N MET A 1 23.08 14.69 -17.27
CA MET A 1 21.73 14.79 -16.66
C MET A 1 21.85 14.19 -15.27
N ALA A 2 21.71 14.97 -14.21
CA ALA A 2 21.67 14.42 -12.85
C ALA A 2 20.46 13.48 -12.77
N SER A 3 20.69 12.24 -12.33
CA SER A 3 19.60 11.33 -11.98
C SER A 3 18.75 12.03 -10.92
N VAL A 4 17.49 12.30 -11.22
CA VAL A 4 16.54 12.78 -10.20
C VAL A 4 16.45 11.66 -9.18
N GLU A 5 17.07 11.83 -8.00
CA GLU A 5 16.90 10.90 -6.89
C GLU A 5 15.40 10.84 -6.57
N SER A 6 14.76 9.71 -6.88
CA SER A 6 13.38 9.48 -6.46
C SER A 6 13.36 9.33 -4.95
N TYR A 7 12.37 9.93 -4.30
CA TYR A 7 12.22 9.76 -2.86
C TYR A 7 11.81 8.32 -2.55
N ASP A 8 12.60 7.65 -1.70
CA ASP A 8 12.34 6.27 -1.29
C ASP A 8 11.26 6.22 -0.19
N PHE A 9 10.03 6.53 -0.60
CA PHE A 9 8.87 6.49 0.29
C PHE A 9 8.53 5.08 0.76
N GLU A 10 8.93 4.05 0.01
CA GLU A 10 8.76 2.66 0.43
C GLU A 10 9.61 2.35 1.66
N LYS A 11 10.90 2.69 1.62
CA LYS A 11 11.79 2.53 2.77
C LYS A 11 11.31 3.34 3.97
N LEU A 12 10.96 4.62 3.76
CA LEU A 12 10.45 5.47 4.83
C LEU A 12 9.20 4.89 5.50
N ALA A 13 8.19 4.51 4.71
CA ALA A 13 6.95 3.96 5.24
C ALA A 13 7.16 2.63 5.98
N ARG A 14 8.05 1.77 5.46
CA ARG A 14 8.43 0.51 6.10
C ARG A 14 9.13 0.73 7.43
N GLU A 15 10.09 1.65 7.51
CA GLU A 15 10.81 1.95 8.76
C GLU A 15 9.88 2.52 9.83
N ILE A 16 8.98 3.46 9.47
CA ILE A 16 7.96 3.98 10.39
C ILE A 16 7.03 2.87 10.86
N THR A 17 6.62 2.00 9.95
CA THR A 17 5.74 0.85 10.26
C THR A 17 6.40 -0.09 11.26
N LEU A 18 7.64 -0.52 11.00
CA LEU A 18 8.42 -1.38 11.89
C LEU A 18 8.61 -0.75 13.28
N ALA A 19 8.86 0.56 13.33
CA ALA A 19 9.04 1.29 14.58
C ALA A 19 7.75 1.40 15.40
N ARG A 20 6.60 1.66 14.78
CA ARG A 20 5.32 1.87 15.50
C ARG A 20 4.59 0.58 15.86
N ILE A 21 4.78 -0.48 15.09
CA ILE A 21 4.09 -1.77 15.28
C ILE A 21 4.74 -2.64 16.38
N SER A 22 5.99 -2.37 16.74
CA SER A 22 6.62 -3.01 17.90
C SER A 22 6.04 -2.52 19.23
N GLU A 23 5.46 -1.32 19.26
CA GLU A 23 4.94 -0.65 20.47
C GLU A 23 3.44 -0.90 20.71
N VAL A 24 2.68 -1.22 19.67
CA VAL A 24 1.22 -1.39 19.71
C VAL A 24 0.86 -2.71 19.05
N ALA A 25 -0.10 -3.46 19.59
CA ALA A 25 -0.69 -4.58 18.85
C ALA A 25 -1.19 -4.03 17.50
N ALA A 26 -0.51 -4.43 16.42
CA ALA A 26 -0.66 -3.83 15.09
C ALA A 26 -2.13 -3.75 14.68
N SER A 27 -2.74 -2.57 14.80
CA SER A 27 -4.10 -2.36 14.36
C SER A 27 -4.10 -1.86 12.92
N ALA A 28 -5.16 -2.17 12.19
CA ALA A 28 -5.40 -1.58 10.88
C ALA A 28 -5.33 -0.05 10.90
N ASP A 29 -5.75 0.56 12.01
CA ASP A 29 -5.76 2.02 12.16
C ASP A 29 -4.35 2.61 12.14
N VAL A 30 -3.37 1.95 12.79
CA VAL A 30 -1.98 2.44 12.77
C VAL A 30 -1.39 2.36 11.37
N ALA A 31 -1.64 1.26 10.65
CA ALA A 31 -1.17 1.11 9.28
C ALA A 31 -1.79 2.17 8.34
N ALA A 32 -3.10 2.39 8.43
CA ALA A 32 -3.82 3.41 7.67
C ALA A 32 -3.29 4.82 7.98
N GLU A 33 -3.14 5.16 9.26
CA GLU A 33 -2.63 6.47 9.68
C GLU A 33 -1.21 6.76 9.14
N ILE A 34 -0.33 5.75 9.15
CA ILE A 34 1.03 5.87 8.59
C ILE A 34 0.94 6.13 7.09
N ALA A 35 0.15 5.34 6.37
CA ALA A 35 0.02 5.47 4.93
C ALA A 35 -0.55 6.85 4.54
N ASP A 36 -1.64 7.28 5.18
CA ASP A 36 -2.28 8.56 4.89
C ASP A 36 -1.31 9.73 5.06
N LYS A 37 -0.61 9.80 6.20
CA LYS A 37 0.35 10.88 6.49
C LYS A 37 1.50 10.91 5.49
N VAL A 38 2.07 9.75 5.17
CA VAL A 38 3.22 9.68 4.27
C VAL A 38 2.80 9.94 2.82
N ILE A 39 1.64 9.45 2.38
CA ILE A 39 1.10 9.71 1.05
C ILE A 39 0.71 11.18 0.90
N ALA A 40 -0.05 11.76 1.84
CA ALA A 40 -0.45 13.16 1.77
C ALA A 40 0.79 14.06 1.67
N SER A 41 1.75 13.87 2.58
CA SER A 41 3.00 14.62 2.57
C SER A 41 3.80 14.39 1.29
N GLY A 42 3.98 13.14 0.87
CA GLY A 42 4.76 12.77 -0.31
C GLY A 42 4.16 13.32 -1.59
N VAL A 43 2.89 13.03 -1.86
CA VAL A 43 2.19 13.49 -3.06
C VAL A 43 2.18 15.01 -3.13
N LEU A 44 1.85 15.72 -2.04
CA LEU A 44 1.78 17.19 -2.06
C LEU A 44 3.16 17.85 -2.20
N SER A 45 4.22 17.27 -1.62
CA SER A 45 5.57 17.84 -1.65
C SER A 45 6.36 17.48 -2.91
N THR A 46 6.01 16.40 -3.61
CA THR A 46 6.79 15.90 -4.76
C THR A 46 6.08 15.97 -6.11
N ARG A 47 4.94 16.68 -6.23
CA ARG A 47 4.10 16.71 -7.45
C ARG A 47 4.87 16.95 -8.77
N GLN A 48 5.96 17.72 -8.75
CA GLN A 48 6.76 18.03 -9.95
C GLN A 48 7.92 17.04 -10.22
N ARG A 49 8.19 16.12 -9.28
CA ARG A 49 9.37 15.25 -9.29
C ARG A 49 9.02 13.76 -9.35
N GLN A 50 7.82 13.38 -8.91
CA GLN A 50 7.39 12.00 -8.86
C GLN A 50 5.88 11.89 -9.09
N GLU A 51 5.48 10.94 -9.93
CA GLU A 51 4.06 10.68 -10.18
C GLU A 51 3.36 10.19 -8.91
N PRO A 52 2.13 10.67 -8.60
CA PRO A 52 1.39 10.25 -7.41
C PRO A 52 1.24 8.74 -7.28
N ARG A 53 1.00 8.05 -8.40
CA ARG A 53 0.93 6.58 -8.46
C ARG A 53 2.17 5.92 -7.86
N VAL A 54 3.36 6.39 -8.23
CA VAL A 54 4.63 5.82 -7.76
C VAL A 54 4.75 6.00 -6.26
N THR A 55 4.42 7.19 -5.75
CA THR A 55 4.43 7.47 -4.30
C THR A 55 3.41 6.61 -3.55
N ILE A 56 2.16 6.56 -4.00
CA ILE A 56 1.08 5.82 -3.32
C ILE A 56 1.39 4.33 -3.27
N ALA A 57 1.74 3.73 -4.42
CA ALA A 57 2.09 2.32 -4.48
C ALA A 57 3.33 2.01 -3.63
N ALA A 58 4.35 2.88 -3.63
CA ALA A 58 5.55 2.71 -2.81
C ALA A 58 5.24 2.76 -1.30
N VAL A 59 4.43 3.73 -0.85
CA VAL A 59 4.03 3.83 0.57
C VAL A 59 3.23 2.60 0.99
N CYS A 60 2.20 2.22 0.25
CA CYS A 60 1.39 1.06 0.58
C CYS A 60 2.21 -0.24 0.58
N ARG A 61 3.17 -0.39 -0.35
CA ARG A 61 4.14 -1.49 -0.33
C ARG A 61 5.02 -1.44 0.93
N GLY A 62 5.52 -0.27 1.30
CA GLY A 62 6.34 -0.08 2.49
C GLY A 62 5.60 -0.46 3.78
N VAL A 63 4.36 0.01 3.94
CA VAL A 63 3.50 -0.34 5.09
C VAL A 63 3.19 -1.84 5.12
N ALA A 64 2.71 -2.41 4.00
CA ALA A 64 2.43 -3.84 3.90
C ALA A 64 3.68 -4.69 4.16
N GLY A 65 4.84 -4.27 3.64
CA GLY A 65 6.13 -4.93 3.85
C GLY A 65 6.57 -4.87 5.31
N GLY A 66 6.40 -3.73 5.97
CA GLY A 66 6.68 -3.57 7.40
C GLY A 66 5.80 -4.48 8.27
N LEU A 67 4.52 -4.63 7.92
CA LEU A 67 3.60 -5.56 8.57
C LEU A 67 4.06 -7.01 8.40
N LEU A 68 4.37 -7.42 7.16
CA LEU A 68 4.81 -8.78 6.85
C LEU A 68 6.13 -9.13 7.57
N LEU A 69 7.10 -8.20 7.58
CA LEU A 69 8.39 -8.36 8.28
C LEU A 69 8.25 -8.40 9.80
N SER A 70 7.17 -7.83 10.36
CA SER A 70 6.86 -7.91 11.79
C SER A 70 6.08 -9.17 12.17
N GLU A 71 5.92 -10.13 11.24
CA GLU A 71 5.10 -11.33 11.40
C GLU A 71 3.64 -11.02 11.80
N ARG A 72 3.13 -9.85 11.38
CA ARG A 72 1.74 -9.44 11.62
C ARG A 72 0.83 -9.85 10.47
N GLU A 73 -0.46 -9.97 10.78
CA GLU A 73 -1.48 -10.25 9.77
C GLU A 73 -1.62 -9.08 8.79
N LEU A 74 -1.68 -9.36 7.49
CA LEU A 74 -1.80 -8.34 6.44
C LEU A 74 -3.26 -8.09 6.00
N VAL A 75 -4.18 -9.03 6.26
CA VAL A 75 -5.55 -9.00 5.73
C VAL A 75 -6.32 -7.81 6.28
N ILE A 76 -6.53 -7.73 7.59
CA ILE A 76 -7.27 -6.64 8.23
C ILE A 76 -6.64 -5.26 7.96
N PRO A 77 -5.30 -5.07 8.10
CA PRO A 77 -4.66 -3.80 7.74
C PRO A 77 -4.80 -3.40 6.26
N SER A 78 -4.82 -4.35 5.33
CA SER A 78 -5.03 -4.03 3.91
C SER A 78 -6.40 -3.40 3.67
N ILE A 79 -7.43 -3.89 4.36
CA ILE A 79 -8.77 -3.27 4.30
C ILE A 79 -8.77 -1.89 4.93
N GLY A 80 -8.10 -1.73 6.08
CA GLY A 80 -7.93 -0.42 6.73
C GLY A 80 -7.28 0.62 5.81
N LEU A 81 -6.19 0.23 5.14
CA LEU A 81 -5.51 1.05 4.15
C LEU A 81 -6.46 1.47 3.02
N LEU A 82 -7.17 0.52 2.41
CA LEU A 82 -8.06 0.85 1.29
C LEU A 82 -9.25 1.72 1.70
N LYS A 83 -9.76 1.57 2.93
CA LYS A 83 -10.83 2.44 3.46
C LYS A 83 -10.36 3.88 3.62
N SER A 84 -9.10 4.10 4.03
CA SER A 84 -8.58 5.46 4.20
C SER A 84 -8.28 6.16 2.87
N MET A 85 -7.91 5.41 1.83
CA MET A 85 -7.60 5.95 0.50
C MET A 85 -8.72 6.80 -0.11
N ALA A 86 -10.00 6.47 0.14
CA ALA A 86 -11.12 7.23 -0.40
C ALA A 86 -11.20 8.65 0.16
N GLN A 87 -10.89 8.83 1.45
CA GLN A 87 -10.84 10.14 2.10
C GLN A 87 -9.59 10.91 1.66
N LEU A 88 -8.45 10.21 1.63
CA LEU A 88 -7.17 10.77 1.23
C LEU A 88 -7.20 11.29 -0.22
N ALA A 89 -7.88 10.59 -1.13
CA ALA A 89 -8.01 11.02 -2.53
C ALA A 89 -8.59 12.44 -2.66
N GLN A 90 -9.54 12.80 -1.80
CA GLN A 90 -10.11 14.15 -1.76
C GLN A 90 -9.08 15.18 -1.29
N GLU A 91 -8.30 14.86 -0.26
CA GLU A 91 -7.26 15.73 0.29
C GLU A 91 -6.17 16.05 -0.73
N ILE A 92 -5.75 15.06 -1.51
CA ILE A 92 -4.70 15.22 -2.52
C ILE A 92 -5.23 15.58 -3.91
N ASN A 93 -6.54 15.78 -4.06
CA ASN A 93 -7.26 16.12 -5.28
C ASN A 93 -6.98 15.15 -6.45
N LEU A 94 -7.18 13.85 -6.18
CA LEU A 94 -7.06 12.76 -7.15
C LEU A 94 -8.35 11.93 -7.20
N ASP A 95 -8.49 11.13 -8.25
CA ASP A 95 -9.63 10.22 -8.38
C ASP A 95 -9.55 9.09 -7.34
N PRO A 96 -10.61 8.83 -6.55
CA PRO A 96 -10.59 7.78 -5.54
C PRO A 96 -10.34 6.38 -6.09
N ALA A 97 -10.84 6.04 -7.28
CA ALA A 97 -10.65 4.73 -7.87
C ALA A 97 -9.18 4.52 -8.29
N ASP A 98 -8.53 5.58 -8.79
CA ASP A 98 -7.11 5.58 -9.09
C ASP A 98 -6.27 5.37 -7.82
N VAL A 99 -6.52 6.16 -6.76
CA VAL A 99 -5.78 6.05 -5.50
C VAL A 99 -5.93 4.66 -4.87
N MET A 100 -7.15 4.12 -4.85
CA MET A 100 -7.39 2.74 -4.38
C MET A 100 -6.65 1.71 -5.23
N THR A 101 -6.65 1.87 -6.56
CA THR A 101 -5.94 0.95 -7.47
C THR A 101 -4.44 0.98 -7.22
N TRP A 102 -3.84 2.17 -7.06
CA TRP A 102 -2.40 2.28 -6.79
C TRP A 102 -2.03 1.78 -5.38
N ALA A 103 -2.91 1.94 -4.40
CA ALA A 103 -2.73 1.33 -3.08
C ALA A 103 -2.76 -0.19 -3.16
N MET A 104 -3.72 -0.76 -3.90
CA MET A 104 -3.79 -2.20 -4.19
C MET A 104 -2.54 -2.69 -4.94
N GLU A 105 -1.96 -1.90 -5.85
CA GLU A 105 -0.69 -2.25 -6.50
C GLU A 105 0.44 -2.45 -5.48
N GLY A 106 0.54 -1.56 -4.49
CA GLY A 106 1.48 -1.67 -3.39
C GLY A 106 1.24 -2.92 -2.54
N ILE A 107 0.00 -3.15 -2.10
CA ILE A 107 -0.37 -4.32 -1.27
C ILE A 107 -0.12 -5.63 -2.03
N ALA A 108 -0.54 -5.70 -3.30
CA ALA A 108 -0.40 -6.89 -4.14
C ALA A 108 1.07 -7.32 -4.27
N SER A 109 1.98 -6.36 -4.42
CA SER A 109 3.42 -6.64 -4.51
C SER A 109 4.02 -7.27 -3.26
N VAL A 110 3.40 -7.08 -2.09
CA VAL A 110 3.81 -7.73 -0.84
C VAL A 110 3.05 -9.02 -0.60
N ALA A 111 1.75 -9.05 -0.88
CA ALA A 111 0.90 -10.22 -0.64
C ALA A 111 1.42 -11.47 -1.38
N VAL A 112 1.98 -11.30 -2.59
CA VAL A 112 2.58 -12.40 -3.38
C VAL A 112 3.88 -12.95 -2.79
N MET A 113 4.52 -12.21 -1.88
CA MET A 113 5.74 -12.63 -1.16
C MET A 113 5.43 -13.35 0.17
N GLY A 114 4.18 -13.25 0.65
CA GLY A 114 3.75 -13.89 1.88
C GLY A 114 3.46 -15.39 1.73
N PRO A 115 2.87 -16.02 2.76
CA PRO A 115 2.45 -17.41 2.72
C PRO A 115 1.49 -17.70 1.54
N PRO A 116 1.42 -18.96 1.05
CA PRO A 116 0.69 -19.31 -0.17
C PRO A 116 -0.79 -18.91 -0.19
N ASN A 117 -1.44 -18.81 0.96
CA ASN A 117 -2.85 -18.44 1.10
C ASN A 117 -3.08 -16.94 1.35
N LEU A 118 -2.03 -16.15 1.57
CA LEU A 118 -2.17 -14.74 1.96
C LEU A 118 -2.82 -13.91 0.86
N GLU A 119 -2.35 -14.07 -0.39
CA GLU A 119 -2.95 -13.40 -1.54
C GLU A 119 -4.46 -13.67 -1.63
N PHE A 120 -4.85 -14.94 -1.50
CA PHE A 120 -6.24 -15.34 -1.57
C PHE A 120 -7.08 -14.70 -0.45
N ALA A 121 -6.58 -14.74 0.79
CA ALA A 121 -7.26 -14.15 1.94
C ALA A 121 -7.42 -12.63 1.82
N VAL A 122 -6.37 -11.92 1.38
CA VAL A 122 -6.45 -10.47 1.12
C VAL A 122 -7.45 -10.19 -0.01
N ARG A 123 -7.43 -10.98 -1.09
CA ARG A 123 -8.35 -10.82 -2.22
C ARG A 123 -9.81 -10.99 -1.80
N GLU A 124 -10.13 -12.04 -1.05
CA GLU A 124 -11.50 -12.27 -0.55
C GLU A 124 -11.95 -11.14 0.35
N ALA A 125 -11.12 -10.72 1.31
CA ALA A 125 -11.44 -9.61 2.20
C ALA A 125 -11.67 -8.29 1.43
N ILE A 126 -10.89 -8.05 0.36
CA ILE A 126 -11.08 -6.89 -0.51
C ILE A 126 -12.44 -6.98 -1.22
N ASP A 127 -12.78 -8.13 -1.79
CA ASP A 127 -14.04 -8.29 -2.51
C ASP A 127 -15.27 -8.14 -1.59
N GLU A 128 -15.18 -8.65 -0.37
CA GLU A 128 -16.21 -8.51 0.67
C GLU A 128 -16.44 -7.05 1.09
N ASN A 129 -15.38 -6.23 1.12
CA ASN A 129 -15.46 -4.82 1.54
C ASN A 129 -15.66 -3.85 0.37
N PHE A 130 -15.26 -4.25 -0.83
CA PHE A 130 -15.20 -3.43 -2.04
C PHE A 130 -15.59 -4.29 -3.24
N MET A 131 -16.90 -4.42 -3.45
CA MET A 131 -17.50 -5.29 -4.47
C MET A 131 -16.82 -5.15 -5.85
N GLY A 132 -16.23 -6.25 -6.35
CA GLY A 132 -15.58 -6.30 -7.66
C GLY A 132 -14.09 -5.90 -7.65
N ALA A 133 -13.58 -5.32 -6.55
CA ALA A 133 -12.17 -4.98 -6.43
C ALA A 133 -11.27 -6.21 -6.21
N GLY A 134 -11.84 -7.34 -5.77
CA GLY A 134 -11.08 -8.59 -5.63
C GLY A 134 -10.51 -9.10 -6.96
N ALA A 135 -11.27 -8.95 -8.06
CA ALA A 135 -10.79 -9.31 -9.39
C ALA A 135 -9.60 -8.42 -9.82
N ILE A 136 -9.72 -7.11 -9.58
CA ILE A 136 -8.65 -6.13 -9.85
C ILE A 136 -7.40 -6.49 -9.06
N PHE A 137 -7.55 -6.76 -7.76
CA PHE A 137 -6.44 -7.16 -6.90
C PHE A 137 -5.75 -8.44 -7.39
N GLY A 138 -6.52 -9.45 -7.79
CA GLY A 138 -5.97 -10.69 -8.36
C GLY A 138 -5.14 -10.45 -9.63
N ASP A 139 -5.60 -9.56 -10.51
CA ASP A 139 -4.83 -9.15 -11.69
C ASP A 139 -3.53 -8.41 -11.34
N LEU A 140 -3.57 -7.58 -10.29
CA LEU A 140 -2.38 -6.89 -9.78
C LEU A 140 -1.37 -7.86 -9.16
N CYS A 141 -1.83 -8.88 -8.43
CA CYS A 141 -0.97 -9.94 -7.91
C CYS A 141 -0.30 -10.74 -9.02
N ARG A 142 -1.05 -11.11 -10.07
CA ARG A 142 -0.48 -11.75 -11.27
C ARG A 142 0.63 -10.91 -11.90
N LYS A 143 0.38 -9.62 -12.12
CA LYS A 143 1.39 -8.68 -12.64
C LYS A 143 2.60 -8.54 -11.73
N ALA A 144 2.40 -8.56 -10.41
CA ALA A 144 3.50 -8.47 -9.44
C ALA A 144 4.43 -9.70 -9.51
N ARG A 145 3.86 -10.91 -9.67
CA ARG A 145 4.64 -12.15 -9.84
C ARG A 145 5.49 -12.12 -11.11
N GLU A 146 4.93 -11.64 -12.22
CA GLU A 146 5.65 -11.51 -13.49
C GLU A 146 6.87 -10.58 -13.37
N LYS A 147 6.73 -9.47 -12.62
CA LYS A 147 7.82 -8.51 -12.37
C LYS A 147 8.89 -9.00 -11.40
N GLY A 148 8.55 -9.93 -10.50
CA GLY A 148 9.52 -10.51 -9.55
C GLY A 148 10.31 -11.70 -10.12
N ALA A 149 9.89 -12.23 -11.27
CA ALA A 149 10.53 -13.35 -11.96
C ALA A 149 11.58 -12.91 -13.01
N SER A 150 11.72 -11.60 -13.23
CA SER A 150 12.65 -10.95 -14.16
C SER A 150 13.80 -10.28 -13.41
#